data_AF-M1BB23-F1
#
_entry.id   AF-M1BB23-F1
#
_cell.length_a   1.000
_cell.length_b   1.000
_cell.length_c   1.000
_cell.angle_alpha   90.00
_cell.angle_beta   90.00
_cell.angle_gamma   90.00
#
_symmetry.space_group_name_H-M   'P 1'
#
loop_
_entity.id
_entity.type
_entity.pdbx_description
1 polymer ?
#
loop_
_entity_poly.entity_id
_entity_poly.type
_entity_poly.pdbx_seq_one_letter_code
_entity_poly.pdbx_strand_id
1 'polypeptide(L)'
;MIMVLEALLAPGSELWMFNEVPENDREKKLTDGGLDISGLENIKLVHHVGNAVIRRHLEGLPLETFDSILILADESVEDSIVHSDSRSLATLLLIRDIQSKRLPNKDSRSVPLRHSVFSQSSWIREMQQASDRSIIISEILDSRTRNLVSVSRISDYVLSNELVSMALAMVAEDKQINRVLEELFAEEGNELCIKPAEFYLYDQEEVCFYDIMRRGRQRQEIVIGYRIAAAERAVINPAGKSKQRKWSLDDVFVVISSGD
;
A
#
# COMPACT_ATOMS: atom_id res chain seq x y z
N MET A 1 11.06 11.05 -1.16
CA MET A 1 10.12 10.20 -0.39
C MET A 1 9.88 10.74 1.01
N ILE A 2 10.90 10.99 1.83
CA ILE A 2 10.70 11.42 3.23
C ILE A 2 9.89 12.73 3.34
N MET A 3 10.23 13.76 2.56
CA MET A 3 9.46 15.02 2.57
C MET A 3 8.00 14.84 2.14
N VAL A 4 7.74 13.95 1.18
CA VAL A 4 6.37 13.64 0.75
C VAL A 4 5.58 12.98 1.89
N LEU A 5 6.22 12.06 2.65
CA LEU A 5 5.59 11.48 3.85
C LEU A 5 5.39 12.52 4.95
N GLU A 6 6.33 13.44 5.14
CA GLU A 6 6.22 14.54 6.10
C GLU A 6 5.00 15.44 5.82
N ALA A 7 4.72 15.74 4.55
CA ALA A 7 3.58 16.55 4.16
C ALA A 7 2.23 15.82 4.31
N LEU A 8 2.21 14.48 4.13
CA LEU A 8 0.98 13.69 4.07
C LEU A 8 0.58 13.04 5.41
N LEU A 9 1.52 12.82 6.33
CA LEU A 9 1.26 12.08 7.57
C LEU A 9 0.84 13.01 8.71
N ALA A 10 -0.05 12.52 9.57
CA ALA A 10 -0.53 13.27 10.72
C ALA A 10 0.59 13.51 11.76
N PRO A 11 0.50 14.57 12.57
CA PRO A 11 1.49 14.85 13.62
C PRO A 11 1.68 13.70 14.60
N GLY A 12 2.94 13.39 14.91
CA GLY A 12 3.32 12.29 15.80
C GLY A 12 3.47 10.93 15.09
N SER A 13 3.47 10.92 13.76
CA SER A 13 3.77 9.73 12.98
C SER A 13 5.25 9.32 13.13
N GLU A 14 5.55 8.03 12.95
CA GLU A 14 6.90 7.51 13.02
C GLU A 14 7.32 6.87 11.69
N LEU A 15 8.49 7.26 11.17
CA LEU A 15 9.11 6.65 10.01
C LEU A 15 10.32 5.81 10.43
N TRP A 16 10.16 4.49 10.38
CA TRP A 16 11.20 3.53 10.73
C TRP A 16 12.05 3.18 9.51
N MET A 17 13.33 3.51 9.55
CA MET A 17 14.29 3.20 8.49
C MET A 17 15.19 2.03 8.91
N PHE A 18 15.03 0.90 8.24
CA PHE A 18 15.82 -0.32 8.45
C PHE A 18 16.68 -0.65 7.22
N ASN A 19 18.00 -0.51 7.33
CA ASN A 19 18.95 -0.85 6.27
C ASN A 19 20.36 -1.08 6.82
N GLU A 20 21.30 -1.50 5.96
CA GLU A 20 22.67 -1.85 6.35
C GLU A 20 23.57 -0.63 6.58
N VAL A 21 23.14 0.58 6.19
CA VAL A 21 23.92 1.81 6.33
C VAL A 21 23.93 2.24 7.80
N PRO A 22 25.12 2.49 8.39
CA PRO A 22 25.24 3.03 9.75
C PRO A 22 24.46 4.34 9.92
N GLU A 23 23.95 4.57 11.12
CA GLU A 23 23.11 5.73 11.45
C GLU A 23 23.78 7.07 11.12
N ASN A 24 25.05 7.25 11.54
CA ASN A 24 25.82 8.47 11.28
C ASN A 24 25.97 8.77 9.77
N ASP A 25 26.20 7.73 8.97
CA ASP A 25 26.36 7.89 7.52
C ASP A 25 25.01 8.18 6.85
N ARG A 26 23.92 7.66 7.42
CA ARG A 26 22.56 7.88 6.93
C ARG A 26 22.12 9.32 7.14
N GLU A 27 22.31 9.87 8.34
CA GLU A 27 22.00 11.28 8.61
C GLU A 27 22.78 12.19 7.67
N LYS A 28 24.08 11.92 7.49
CA LYS A 28 24.90 12.68 6.56
C LYS A 28 24.36 12.62 5.13
N LYS A 29 24.01 11.43 4.62
CA LYS A 29 23.42 11.27 3.28
C LYS A 29 22.12 12.03 3.12
N LEU A 30 21.27 12.04 4.15
CA LEU A 30 20.00 12.76 4.14
C LEU A 30 20.22 14.28 4.11
N THR A 31 21.13 14.80 4.93
CA THR A 31 21.48 16.22 4.95
C THR A 31 22.16 16.66 3.65
N ASP A 32 23.07 15.85 3.11
CA ASP A 32 23.71 16.09 1.81
C ASP A 32 22.68 16.08 0.66
N GLY A 33 21.61 15.29 0.81
CA GLY A 33 20.44 15.27 -0.07
C GLY A 33 19.46 16.42 0.12
N GLY A 34 19.76 17.36 1.03
CA GLY A 34 18.95 18.56 1.27
C GLY A 34 17.83 18.40 2.31
N LEU A 35 17.77 17.28 3.05
CA LEU A 35 16.78 17.08 4.12
C LEU A 35 17.25 17.72 5.43
N ASP A 36 16.46 18.65 5.96
CA ASP A 36 16.61 19.13 7.32
C ASP A 36 15.84 18.22 8.30
N ILE A 37 16.57 17.32 8.96
CA ILE A 37 16.01 16.37 9.94
C ILE A 37 15.44 17.09 11.15
N SER A 38 15.99 18.25 11.52
CA SER A 38 15.56 19.01 12.69
C SER A 38 14.29 19.82 12.46
N GLY A 39 13.95 20.06 11.19
CA GLY A 39 12.75 20.80 10.75
C GLY A 39 11.53 19.92 10.49
N LEU A 40 11.58 18.62 10.77
CA LEU A 40 10.42 17.73 10.65
C LEU A 40 9.44 18.00 11.80
N GLU A 41 8.17 18.26 11.46
CA GLU A 41 7.09 18.58 12.38
C GLU A 41 6.16 17.38 12.61
N ASN A 42 5.87 16.62 11.57
CA ASN A 42 4.87 15.56 11.57
C ASN A 42 5.47 14.18 11.86
N ILE A 43 6.62 13.86 11.26
CA ILE A 43 7.26 12.55 11.38
C ILE A 43 8.48 12.56 12.29
N LYS A 44 8.62 11.49 13.06
CA LYS A 44 9.86 11.17 13.78
C LYS A 44 10.61 10.07 13.05
N LEU A 45 11.89 10.33 12.74
CA LEU A 45 12.76 9.31 12.15
C LEU A 45 13.28 8.36 13.24
N VAL A 46 13.13 7.05 13.00
CA VAL A 46 13.65 5.98 13.87
C VAL A 46 14.61 5.12 13.06
N HIS A 47 15.86 5.04 13.51
CA HIS A 47 16.93 4.39 12.76
C HIS A 47 17.22 3.00 13.32
N HIS A 48 17.19 2.00 12.44
CA HIS A 48 17.68 0.66 12.75
C HIS A 48 18.70 0.22 11.71
N VAL A 49 19.80 -0.37 12.19
CA VAL A 49 20.83 -0.94 11.33
C VAL A 49 20.63 -2.45 11.27
N GLY A 50 20.51 -2.98 10.06
CA GLY A 50 20.36 -4.40 9.85
C GLY A 50 20.15 -4.77 8.39
N ASN A 51 20.34 -6.05 8.12
CA ASN A 51 20.17 -6.62 6.79
C ASN A 51 18.77 -7.24 6.65
N ALA A 52 18.01 -6.78 5.65
CA ALA A 52 16.61 -7.15 5.41
C ALA A 52 16.41 -8.61 4.97
N VAL A 53 17.44 -9.26 4.43
CA VAL A 53 17.37 -10.69 4.09
C VAL A 53 17.74 -11.60 5.26
N ILE A 54 18.10 -11.05 6.43
CA ILE A 54 18.44 -11.83 7.62
C ILE A 54 17.27 -11.83 8.60
N ARG A 55 16.60 -12.99 8.75
CA ARG A 55 15.46 -13.19 9.65
C ARG A 55 15.69 -12.62 11.06
N ARG A 56 16.83 -12.94 11.68
CA ARG A 56 17.14 -12.52 13.06
C ARG A 56 17.11 -10.99 13.24
N HIS A 57 17.46 -10.23 12.20
CA HIS A 57 17.45 -8.77 12.27
C HIS A 57 16.03 -8.22 12.14
N LEU A 58 15.22 -8.78 11.23
CA LEU A 58 13.80 -8.45 11.10
C LEU A 58 13.00 -8.85 12.36
N GLU A 59 13.37 -9.94 13.02
CA GLU A 59 12.78 -10.35 14.30
C GLU A 59 13.10 -9.34 15.44
N GLY A 60 14.04 -8.41 15.27
CA GLY A 60 14.23 -7.33 16.22
C GLY A 60 13.13 -6.26 16.15
N LEU A 61 12.36 -6.21 15.05
CA LEU A 61 11.40 -5.14 14.79
C LEU A 61 9.98 -5.51 15.25
N PRO A 62 9.17 -4.51 15.68
CA PRO A 62 7.76 -4.70 16.00
C PRO A 62 6.91 -4.71 14.72
N LEU A 63 7.11 -5.72 13.86
CA LEU A 63 6.47 -5.81 12.53
C LEU A 63 4.94 -5.77 12.56
N GLU A 64 4.32 -6.07 13.69
CA GLU A 64 2.86 -6.08 13.89
C GLU A 64 2.28 -4.71 14.24
N THR A 65 3.11 -3.73 14.59
CA THR A 65 2.65 -2.38 14.97
C THR A 65 2.68 -1.39 13.82
N PHE A 66 3.29 -1.74 12.69
CA PHE A 66 3.37 -0.85 11.52
C PHE A 66 2.08 -0.90 10.71
N ASP A 67 1.51 0.26 10.41
CA ASP A 67 0.35 0.39 9.51
C ASP A 67 0.72 -0.02 8.07
N SER A 68 1.92 0.38 7.65
CA SER A 68 2.48 0.01 6.35
C SER A 68 3.99 -0.25 6.42
N ILE A 69 4.46 -1.16 5.57
CA ILE A 69 5.87 -1.53 5.42
C ILE A 69 6.23 -1.37 3.94
N LEU A 70 7.20 -0.52 3.62
CA LEU A 70 7.72 -0.35 2.27
C LEU A 70 9.07 -1.07 2.14
N ILE A 71 9.15 -2.03 1.22
CA ILE A 71 10.38 -2.74 0.85
C ILE A 71 10.88 -2.12 -0.45
N LEU A 72 11.92 -1.30 -0.35
CA LEU A 72 12.49 -0.57 -1.47
C LEU A 72 13.67 -1.33 -2.07
N ALA A 73 13.86 -1.18 -3.37
CA ALA A 73 15.02 -1.70 -4.07
C ALA A 73 16.30 -1.02 -3.53
N ASP A 74 17.32 -1.82 -3.22
CA ASP A 74 18.56 -1.33 -2.63
C ASP A 74 19.47 -0.72 -3.71
N GLU A 75 19.74 0.59 -3.61
CA GLU A 75 20.63 1.34 -4.53
C GLU A 75 22.05 0.76 -4.59
N SER A 76 22.50 0.05 -3.53
CA SER A 76 23.85 -0.50 -3.47
C SER A 76 24.05 -1.77 -4.33
N VAL A 77 22.98 -2.35 -4.88
CA VAL A 77 22.99 -3.60 -5.66
C VAL A 77 22.53 -3.37 -7.11
N GLU A 78 22.57 -2.12 -7.58
CA GLU A 78 22.10 -1.71 -8.92
C GLU A 78 22.77 -2.43 -10.11
N ASP A 79 23.91 -3.09 -9.91
CA ASP A 79 24.58 -3.87 -10.98
C ASP A 79 23.77 -5.09 -11.44
N SER A 80 22.70 -5.48 -10.73
CA SER A 80 21.75 -6.46 -11.25
C SER A 80 20.34 -6.27 -10.69
N ILE A 81 19.45 -5.72 -11.52
CA ILE A 81 18.00 -5.60 -11.32
C ILE A 81 17.40 -6.89 -10.70
N VAL A 82 17.82 -8.06 -11.21
CA VAL A 82 17.35 -9.38 -10.74
C VAL A 82 17.74 -9.66 -9.28
N HIS A 83 18.91 -9.21 -8.84
CA HIS A 83 19.35 -9.40 -7.46
C HIS A 83 18.57 -8.50 -6.50
N SER A 84 18.26 -7.27 -6.92
CA SER A 84 17.43 -6.36 -6.13
C SER A 84 16.03 -6.93 -5.91
N ASP A 85 15.37 -7.37 -6.99
CA ASP A 85 14.06 -8.02 -6.91
C ASP A 85 14.07 -9.26 -6.00
N SER A 86 15.12 -10.08 -6.10
CA SER A 86 15.30 -11.26 -5.26
C SER A 86 15.40 -10.91 -3.78
N ARG A 87 16.09 -9.82 -3.42
CA ARG A 87 16.18 -9.30 -2.05
C ARG A 87 14.85 -8.76 -1.54
N SER A 88 14.12 -8.02 -2.38
CA SER A 88 12.80 -7.49 -2.04
C SER A 88 11.80 -8.61 -1.77
N LEU A 89 11.74 -9.63 -2.64
CA LEU A 89 10.88 -10.80 -2.45
C LEU A 89 11.27 -11.64 -1.24
N ALA A 90 12.58 -11.84 -1.01
CA ALA A 90 13.05 -12.55 0.17
C ALA A 90 12.63 -11.84 1.46
N THR A 91 12.79 -10.51 1.51
CA THR A 91 12.37 -9.67 2.64
C THR A 91 10.87 -9.78 2.88
N LEU A 92 10.06 -9.66 1.81
CA LEU A 92 8.60 -9.80 1.87
C LEU A 92 8.17 -11.14 2.45
N LEU A 93 8.75 -12.24 1.96
CA LEU A 93 8.46 -13.59 2.44
C LEU A 93 8.88 -13.77 3.91
N LEU A 94 10.04 -13.23 4.31
CA LEU A 94 10.52 -13.29 5.69
C LEU A 94 9.60 -12.54 6.64
N ILE A 95 9.19 -11.30 6.30
CA ILE A 95 8.28 -10.51 7.15
C ILE A 95 6.97 -11.24 7.35
N ARG A 96 6.37 -11.76 6.27
CA ARG A 96 5.11 -12.53 6.35
C ARG A 96 5.24 -13.79 7.20
N ASP A 97 6.34 -14.53 7.06
CA ASP A 97 6.61 -15.73 7.87
C ASP A 97 6.89 -15.41 9.35
N ILE A 98 7.51 -14.25 9.65
CA ILE A 98 7.71 -13.79 11.04
C ILE A 98 6.36 -13.42 11.67
N GLN A 99 5.55 -12.61 10.96
CA GLN A 99 4.23 -12.19 11.43
C GLN A 99 3.30 -13.40 11.68
N SER A 100 3.30 -14.40 10.79
CA SER A 100 2.47 -15.59 10.96
C SER A 100 2.88 -16.43 12.17
N LYS A 101 4.17 -16.52 12.48
CA LYS A 101 4.68 -17.24 13.66
C LYS A 101 4.44 -16.54 14.99
N ARG A 102 4.46 -15.20 14.98
CA ARG A 102 4.23 -14.37 16.19
C ARG A 102 2.75 -14.25 16.54
N LEU A 103 1.87 -14.49 15.58
CA LEU A 103 0.42 -14.55 15.77
C LEU A 103 -0.08 -16.01 15.63
N PRO A 104 0.28 -16.93 16.55
CA PRO A 104 -0.29 -18.26 16.53
C PRO A 104 -1.76 -18.19 16.97
N ASN A 105 -2.66 -18.21 15.98
CA ASN A 105 -4.02 -18.74 16.00
C ASN A 105 -4.77 -18.64 17.36
N LYS A 106 -5.49 -17.53 17.59
CA LYS A 106 -6.37 -17.36 18.76
C LYS A 106 -7.71 -18.12 18.66
N ASP A 107 -7.95 -18.85 17.56
CA ASP A 107 -9.17 -19.63 17.30
C ASP A 107 -9.02 -21.15 17.54
N SER A 108 -8.05 -21.58 18.35
CA SER A 108 -7.95 -22.99 18.79
C SER A 108 -8.80 -23.27 20.05
N ARG A 109 -10.13 -23.12 19.92
CA ARG A 109 -11.10 -23.92 20.70
C ARG A 109 -11.86 -24.86 19.78
N SER A 110 -11.16 -25.86 19.23
CA SER A 110 -11.78 -27.10 18.80
C SER A 110 -10.80 -28.28 18.90
N VAL A 111 -11.31 -29.32 19.56
CA VAL A 111 -10.80 -30.65 19.94
C VAL A 111 -9.81 -31.31 18.95
N PRO A 112 -8.82 -32.11 19.41
CA PRO A 112 -7.86 -32.76 18.52
C PRO A 112 -8.47 -34.02 17.90
N LEU A 113 -8.47 -34.13 16.56
CA LEU A 113 -8.53 -35.41 15.88
C LEU A 113 -7.46 -35.52 14.80
N ARG A 114 -6.76 -36.65 14.84
CA ARG A 114 -5.61 -37.02 14.03
C ARG A 114 -6.00 -37.19 12.56
N HIS A 115 -5.27 -36.57 11.63
CA HIS A 115 -4.57 -37.28 10.57
C HIS A 115 -3.67 -36.36 9.74
N SER A 116 -2.41 -36.78 9.63
CA SER A 116 -1.38 -36.25 8.74
C SER A 116 -1.75 -36.47 7.28
N VAL A 117 -1.97 -35.37 6.56
CA VAL A 117 -1.72 -35.22 5.12
C VAL A 117 -1.19 -33.80 4.93
N PHE A 118 -0.06 -33.65 4.22
CA PHE A 118 0.60 -32.38 3.91
C PHE A 118 -0.40 -31.31 3.44
N SER A 119 -0.71 -30.32 4.28
CA SER A 119 -1.60 -29.21 3.93
C SER A 119 -0.77 -28.02 3.45
N GLN A 120 -0.44 -28.05 2.16
CA GLN A 120 0.17 -26.92 1.45
C GLN A 120 -0.77 -25.70 1.33
N SER A 121 -1.99 -25.77 1.89
CA SER A 121 -3.02 -24.72 1.91
C SER A 121 -3.17 -24.01 3.27
N SER A 122 -2.52 -24.48 4.35
CA SER A 122 -2.63 -23.89 5.70
C SER A 122 -1.87 -22.56 5.81
N TRP A 123 -0.62 -22.52 5.34
CA TRP A 123 0.24 -21.34 5.45
C TRP A 123 -0.27 -20.14 4.63
N ILE A 124 -0.85 -20.38 3.46
CA ILE A 124 -1.46 -19.33 2.61
C ILE A 124 -2.63 -18.66 3.33
N ARG A 125 -3.39 -19.42 4.13
CA ARG A 125 -4.53 -18.92 4.91
C ARG A 125 -4.08 -18.21 6.20
N GLU A 126 -3.03 -18.71 6.84
CA GLU A 126 -2.39 -18.04 7.99
C GLU A 126 -1.73 -16.71 7.58
N MET A 127 -1.10 -16.65 6.39
CA MET A 127 -0.58 -15.41 5.81
C MET A 127 -1.68 -14.41 5.47
N GLN A 128 -2.88 -14.86 5.09
CA GLN A 128 -4.03 -13.98 4.84
C GLN A 128 -4.47 -13.26 6.11
N GLN A 129 -4.62 -13.99 7.22
CA GLN A 129 -5.06 -13.39 8.48
C GLN A 129 -4.00 -12.50 9.14
N ALA A 130 -2.71 -12.82 8.95
CA ALA A 130 -1.62 -11.92 9.33
C ALA A 130 -1.54 -10.67 8.42
N SER A 131 -2.03 -10.77 7.17
CA SER A 131 -2.08 -9.65 6.23
C SER A 131 -3.14 -8.61 6.54
N ASP A 132 -4.12 -8.91 7.39
CA ASP A 132 -5.21 -7.98 7.71
C ASP A 132 -4.77 -6.84 8.65
N ARG A 133 -3.52 -6.82 9.13
CA ARG A 133 -3.02 -5.79 10.07
C ARG A 133 -1.99 -4.81 9.51
N SER A 134 -1.19 -5.18 8.51
CA SER A 134 -0.14 -4.32 7.96
C SER A 134 -0.06 -4.45 6.44
N ILE A 135 -0.10 -3.32 5.74
CA ILE A 135 0.05 -3.26 4.28
C ILE A 135 1.55 -3.35 3.95
N ILE A 136 2.00 -4.36 3.20
CA ILE A 136 3.42 -4.51 2.85
C ILE A 136 3.61 -4.29 1.36
N ILE A 137 4.16 -3.15 0.96
CA ILE A 137 4.42 -2.80 -0.43
C ILE A 137 5.87 -3.11 -0.78
N SER A 138 6.09 -3.91 -1.83
CA SER A 138 7.42 -4.26 -2.32
C SER A 138 7.65 -3.66 -3.70
N GLU A 139 8.75 -2.95 -3.85
CA GLU A 139 9.25 -2.50 -5.14
C GLU A 139 9.91 -3.66 -5.88
N ILE A 140 9.56 -3.82 -7.15
CA ILE A 140 10.10 -4.81 -8.10
C ILE A 140 10.42 -4.09 -9.41
N LEU A 141 11.67 -4.12 -9.81
CA LEU A 141 12.18 -3.39 -10.95
C LEU A 141 11.93 -4.15 -12.27
N ASP A 142 12.02 -5.49 -12.29
CA ASP A 142 11.76 -6.30 -13.49
C ASP A 142 10.29 -6.73 -13.61
N SER A 143 9.65 -6.37 -14.73
CA SER A 143 8.28 -6.77 -15.05
C SER A 143 8.12 -8.29 -15.19
N ARG A 144 9.18 -9.02 -15.56
CA ARG A 144 9.16 -10.50 -15.62
C ARG A 144 9.04 -11.10 -14.24
N THR A 145 9.77 -10.57 -13.26
CA THR A 145 9.67 -11.01 -11.86
C THR A 145 8.25 -10.78 -11.33
N ARG A 146 7.68 -9.60 -11.59
CA ARG A 146 6.28 -9.30 -11.25
C ARG A 146 5.32 -10.33 -11.86
N ASN A 147 5.48 -10.68 -13.13
CA ASN A 147 4.62 -11.65 -13.80
C ASN A 147 4.68 -13.04 -13.16
N LEU A 148 5.86 -13.47 -12.67
CA LEU A 148 6.00 -14.73 -11.95
C LEU A 148 5.32 -14.69 -10.58
N VAL A 149 5.40 -13.55 -9.89
CA VAL A 149 4.77 -13.35 -8.57
C VAL A 149 3.25 -13.16 -8.70
N SER A 150 2.75 -12.69 -9.86
CA SER A 150 1.32 -12.49 -10.13
C SER A 150 0.46 -13.74 -10.01
N VAL A 151 1.07 -14.93 -10.19
CA VAL A 151 0.41 -16.24 -10.06
C VAL A 151 0.23 -16.64 -8.59
N SER A 152 0.86 -15.93 -7.67
CA SER A 152 0.77 -16.14 -6.22
C SER A 152 0.02 -14.99 -5.56
N ARG A 153 -0.66 -15.23 -4.41
CA ARG A 153 -1.30 -14.20 -3.59
C ARG A 153 -0.31 -13.20 -2.93
N ILE A 154 0.95 -13.21 -3.36
CA ILE A 154 1.99 -12.25 -2.99
C ILE A 154 1.92 -11.01 -3.93
N SER A 155 1.16 -11.11 -5.02
CA SER A 155 1.01 -10.07 -6.05
C SER A 155 0.35 -8.78 -5.59
N ASP A 156 -0.45 -8.82 -4.53
CA ASP A 156 -1.37 -7.73 -4.18
C ASP A 156 -0.66 -6.45 -3.74
N TYR A 157 0.66 -6.53 -3.55
CA TYR A 157 1.45 -5.42 -3.05
C TYR A 157 2.83 -5.29 -3.71
N VAL A 158 2.92 -5.68 -5.00
CA VAL A 158 4.13 -5.48 -5.81
C VAL A 158 3.95 -4.28 -6.73
N LEU A 159 4.78 -3.24 -6.53
CA LEU A 159 4.87 -2.10 -7.44
C LEU A 159 6.05 -2.29 -8.39
N SER A 160 5.85 -1.98 -9.67
CA SER A 160 6.92 -2.09 -10.66
C SER A 160 7.01 -0.87 -11.57
N ASN A 161 8.14 -0.77 -12.28
CA ASN A 161 8.41 0.23 -13.31
C ASN A 161 7.44 0.19 -14.51
N GLU A 162 6.48 -0.75 -14.51
CA GLU A 162 5.34 -0.74 -15.42
C GLU A 162 4.45 0.50 -15.21
N LEU A 163 4.30 0.98 -13.96
CA LEU A 163 3.55 2.22 -13.69
C LEU A 163 4.18 3.43 -14.39
N VAL A 164 5.52 3.51 -14.37
CA VAL A 164 6.28 4.54 -15.08
C VAL A 164 6.05 4.42 -16.60
N SER A 165 6.07 3.19 -17.11
CA SER A 165 5.82 2.93 -18.54
C SER A 165 4.41 3.34 -18.96
N MET A 166 3.40 3.10 -18.12
CA MET A 166 2.02 3.54 -18.36
C MET A 166 1.91 5.07 -18.31
N ALA A 167 2.52 5.74 -17.33
CA ALA A 167 2.53 7.19 -17.24
C ALA A 167 3.17 7.83 -18.49
N LEU A 168 4.32 7.30 -18.94
CA LEU A 168 4.98 7.75 -20.16
C LEU A 168 4.11 7.56 -21.41
N ALA A 169 3.43 6.42 -21.52
CA ALA A 169 2.49 6.17 -22.63
C ALA A 169 1.33 7.17 -22.62
N MET A 170 0.73 7.42 -21.44
CA MET A 170 -0.35 8.41 -21.29
C MET A 170 0.07 9.82 -21.72
N VAL A 171 1.27 10.25 -21.32
CA VAL A 171 1.82 11.57 -21.67
C VAL A 171 2.24 11.64 -23.14
N ALA A 172 2.71 10.53 -23.72
CA ALA A 172 3.05 10.44 -25.14
C ALA A 172 1.81 10.55 -26.04
N GLU A 173 0.67 9.99 -25.61
CA GLU A 173 -0.62 10.12 -26.30
C GLU A 173 -1.20 11.53 -26.18
N ASP A 174 -1.18 12.13 -24.98
CA ASP A 174 -1.58 13.52 -24.78
C ASP A 174 -0.73 14.22 -23.70
N LYS A 175 0.03 15.21 -24.13
CA LYS A 175 0.91 16.00 -23.26
C LYS A 175 0.15 16.71 -22.13
N GLN A 176 -1.14 17.02 -22.30
CA GLN A 176 -1.94 17.68 -21.26
C GLN A 176 -2.13 16.78 -20.03
N ILE A 177 -2.09 15.45 -20.20
CA ILE A 177 -2.23 14.47 -19.11
C ILE A 177 -1.10 14.58 -18.10
N ASN A 178 0.09 15.03 -18.51
CA ASN A 178 1.19 15.25 -17.58
C ASN A 178 0.80 16.20 -16.45
N ARG A 179 0.02 17.25 -16.73
CA ARG A 179 -0.44 18.20 -15.70
C ARG A 179 -1.40 17.55 -14.71
N VAL A 180 -2.26 16.65 -15.20
CA VAL A 180 -3.21 15.91 -14.35
C VAL A 180 -2.47 14.93 -13.45
N LEU A 181 -1.48 14.21 -13.98
CA LEU A 181 -0.65 13.30 -13.21
C LEU A 181 0.23 14.05 -12.19
N GLU A 182 0.80 15.18 -12.57
CA GLU A 182 1.56 16.06 -11.66
C GLU A 182 0.68 16.54 -10.49
N GLU A 183 -0.56 16.94 -10.75
CA GLU A 183 -1.49 17.34 -9.69
C GLU A 183 -1.88 16.16 -8.78
N LEU A 184 -2.21 14.99 -9.35
CA LEU A 184 -2.62 13.82 -8.57
C LEU A 184 -1.51 13.19 -7.73
N PHE A 185 -0.24 13.45 -8.06
CA PHE A 185 0.92 12.98 -7.29
C PHE A 185 1.59 14.08 -6.47
N ALA A 186 1.10 15.31 -6.55
CA ALA A 186 1.58 16.39 -5.71
C ALA A 186 1.10 16.19 -4.26
N GLU A 187 1.86 16.76 -3.34
CA GLU A 187 1.50 16.87 -1.92
C GLU A 187 0.37 17.88 -1.69
N GLU A 188 0.23 18.88 -2.56
CA GLU A 188 -0.83 19.87 -2.53
C GLU A 188 -1.79 19.70 -3.72
N GLY A 189 -3.09 19.88 -3.48
CA GLY A 189 -4.10 19.88 -4.53
C GLY A 189 -5.08 18.71 -4.42
N ASN A 190 -5.54 18.23 -5.57
CA ASN A 190 -6.51 17.14 -5.64
C ASN A 190 -5.82 15.78 -5.60
N GLU A 191 -6.24 14.92 -4.68
CA GLU A 191 -5.76 13.55 -4.55
C GLU A 191 -6.88 12.52 -4.74
N LEU A 192 -6.51 11.26 -4.97
CA LEU A 192 -7.44 10.15 -5.06
C LEU A 192 -7.66 9.52 -3.68
N CYS A 193 -8.88 9.63 -3.18
CA CYS A 193 -9.26 9.12 -1.86
C CYS A 193 -10.30 7.99 -1.97
N ILE A 194 -10.27 7.10 -0.97
CA ILE A 194 -11.35 6.15 -0.70
C ILE A 194 -12.15 6.66 0.49
N LYS A 195 -13.43 6.95 0.30
CA LYS A 195 -14.31 7.48 1.34
C LYS A 195 -15.39 6.45 1.71
N PRO A 196 -15.68 6.26 3.01
CA PRO A 196 -16.80 5.44 3.47
C PRO A 196 -18.15 5.87 2.88
N ALA A 197 -19.06 4.91 2.67
CA ALA A 197 -20.38 5.20 2.12
C ALA A 197 -21.23 6.15 2.99
N GLU A 198 -21.01 6.18 4.31
CA GLU A 198 -21.75 7.04 5.25
C GLU A 198 -21.70 8.53 4.92
N PHE A 199 -20.67 8.99 4.19
CA PHE A 199 -20.57 10.38 3.74
C PHE A 199 -21.57 10.74 2.64
N TYR A 200 -22.13 9.74 1.94
CA TYR A 200 -22.95 9.95 0.75
C TYR A 200 -24.34 9.34 0.85
N LEU A 201 -24.58 8.34 1.69
CA LEU A 201 -25.85 7.61 1.72
C LEU A 201 -26.21 7.07 3.09
N TYR A 202 -27.49 6.75 3.26
CA TYR A 202 -27.99 6.00 4.40
C TYR A 202 -27.94 4.50 4.12
N ASP A 203 -27.87 3.68 5.18
CA ASP A 203 -27.84 2.23 5.01
C ASP A 203 -29.06 1.74 4.23
N GLN A 204 -28.82 0.81 3.30
CA GLN A 204 -29.83 0.18 2.46
C GLN A 204 -30.59 1.14 1.53
N GLU A 205 -30.07 2.35 1.31
CA GLU A 205 -30.67 3.35 0.42
C GLU A 205 -30.59 2.91 -1.05
N GLU A 206 -31.68 3.11 -1.80
CA GLU A 206 -31.77 2.79 -3.22
C GLU A 206 -31.66 4.06 -4.08
N VAL A 207 -30.46 4.32 -4.60
CA VAL A 207 -30.14 5.51 -5.40
C VAL A 207 -29.24 5.16 -6.58
N CYS A 208 -29.26 6.00 -7.61
CA CYS A 208 -28.39 5.79 -8.76
C CYS A 208 -27.01 6.44 -8.52
N PHE A 209 -26.01 6.07 -9.33
CA PHE A 209 -24.66 6.60 -9.17
C PHE A 209 -24.59 8.13 -9.40
N TYR A 210 -25.45 8.69 -10.26
CA TYR A 210 -25.53 10.14 -10.43
C TYR A 210 -25.99 10.88 -9.17
N ASP A 211 -26.84 10.27 -8.35
CA ASP A 211 -27.26 10.87 -7.09
C ASP A 211 -26.08 10.93 -6.12
N ILE A 212 -25.27 9.87 -6.06
CA ILE A 212 -24.03 9.84 -5.27
C ILE A 212 -23.04 10.89 -5.78
N MET A 213 -22.83 11.00 -7.09
CA MET A 213 -21.98 12.04 -7.68
C MET A 213 -22.47 13.43 -7.29
N ARG A 214 -23.79 13.67 -7.32
CA ARG A 214 -24.38 14.96 -6.92
C ARG A 214 -24.14 15.27 -5.44
N ARG A 215 -24.24 14.27 -4.56
CA ARG A 215 -23.93 14.41 -3.13
C ARG A 215 -22.43 14.68 -2.90
N GLY A 216 -21.54 13.96 -3.59
CA GLY A 216 -20.10 14.26 -3.56
C GLY A 216 -19.77 15.68 -4.01
N ARG A 217 -20.46 16.20 -5.04
CA ARG A 217 -20.28 17.61 -5.47
C ARG A 217 -20.68 18.63 -4.40
N GLN A 218 -21.62 18.32 -3.51
CA GLN A 218 -21.95 19.20 -2.39
C GLN A 218 -20.81 19.31 -1.37
N ARG A 219 -19.91 18.32 -1.38
CA ARG A 219 -18.70 18.26 -0.56
C ARG A 219 -17.44 18.70 -1.33
N GLN A 220 -17.61 19.27 -2.53
CA GLN A 220 -16.52 19.62 -3.46
C GLN A 220 -15.70 18.42 -3.97
N GLU A 221 -16.25 17.21 -3.90
CA GLU A 221 -15.58 15.98 -4.33
C GLU A 221 -16.09 15.53 -5.72
N ILE A 222 -15.23 14.84 -6.47
CA ILE A 222 -15.61 14.20 -7.75
C ILE A 222 -15.62 12.68 -7.54
N VAL A 223 -16.82 12.11 -7.42
CA VAL A 223 -16.97 10.66 -7.31
C VAL A 223 -16.74 10.01 -8.67
N ILE A 224 -15.68 9.20 -8.78
CA ILE A 224 -15.26 8.55 -10.02
C ILE A 224 -15.57 7.05 -10.05
N GLY A 225 -15.81 6.44 -8.88
CA GLY A 225 -16.07 5.00 -8.80
C GLY A 225 -16.53 4.54 -7.43
N TYR A 226 -16.64 3.22 -7.27
CA TYR A 226 -16.99 2.58 -6.00
C TYR A 226 -16.40 1.17 -5.91
N ARG A 227 -16.29 0.63 -4.70
CA ARG A 227 -16.06 -0.79 -4.44
C ARG A 227 -17.17 -1.29 -3.53
N ILE A 228 -17.86 -2.34 -3.97
CA ILE A 228 -18.89 -3.01 -3.18
C ILE A 228 -18.18 -3.85 -2.11
N ALA A 229 -18.74 -3.95 -0.91
CA ALA A 229 -18.15 -4.71 0.20
C ALA A 229 -17.74 -6.16 -0.17
N ALA A 230 -18.56 -6.85 -0.96
CA ALA A 230 -18.30 -8.22 -1.40
C ALA A 230 -17.37 -8.33 -2.62
N ALA A 231 -16.94 -7.20 -3.21
CA ALA A 231 -16.14 -7.19 -4.42
C ALA A 231 -14.65 -6.95 -4.10
N GLU A 232 -13.78 -7.75 -4.73
CA GLU A 232 -12.33 -7.60 -4.58
C GLU A 232 -11.79 -6.35 -5.28
N ARG A 233 -12.46 -5.88 -6.35
CA ARG A 233 -11.98 -4.76 -7.18
C ARG A 233 -12.94 -3.59 -7.19
N ALA A 234 -12.36 -2.39 -7.16
CA ALA A 234 -13.11 -1.16 -7.40
C ALA A 234 -13.51 -1.04 -8.88
N VAL A 235 -14.67 -0.44 -9.12
CA VAL A 235 -15.18 -0.11 -10.46
C VAL A 235 -15.04 1.39 -10.65
N ILE A 236 -14.08 1.79 -11.47
CA ILE A 236 -13.91 3.18 -11.90
C ILE A 236 -14.76 3.43 -13.14
N ASN A 237 -15.43 4.59 -13.19
CA ASN A 237 -16.34 4.99 -14.25
C ASN A 237 -17.42 3.93 -14.55
N PRO A 238 -18.32 3.62 -13.60
CA PRO A 238 -19.30 2.55 -13.77
C PRO A 238 -20.24 2.80 -14.96
N ALA A 239 -20.56 1.72 -15.68
CA ALA A 239 -21.59 1.73 -16.72
C ALA A 239 -23.00 1.82 -16.09
N GLY A 240 -23.95 2.41 -16.81
CA GLY A 240 -25.35 2.49 -16.36
C GLY A 240 -25.55 3.34 -15.11
N LYS A 241 -24.97 4.54 -15.07
CA LYS A 241 -24.98 5.46 -13.90
C LYS A 241 -26.38 5.83 -13.40
N SER A 242 -27.39 5.78 -14.26
CA SER A 242 -28.78 6.06 -13.91
C SER A 242 -29.53 4.88 -13.32
N LYS A 243 -28.95 3.67 -13.34
CA LYS A 243 -29.58 2.47 -12.77
C LYS A 243 -29.60 2.60 -11.25
N GLN A 244 -30.77 2.44 -10.66
CA GLN A 244 -30.90 2.37 -9.21
C GLN A 244 -30.22 1.12 -8.67
N ARG A 245 -29.56 1.31 -7.54
CA ARG A 245 -28.89 0.25 -6.79
C ARG A 245 -29.12 0.49 -5.31
N LYS A 246 -29.31 -0.61 -4.60
CA LYS A 246 -29.28 -0.65 -3.14
C LYS A 246 -27.83 -0.68 -2.66
N TRP A 247 -27.45 0.29 -1.84
CA TRP A 247 -26.10 0.44 -1.30
C TRP A 247 -26.03 0.00 0.16
N SER A 248 -24.85 -0.44 0.59
CA SER A 248 -24.52 -0.74 2.00
C SER A 248 -23.58 0.31 2.56
N LEU A 249 -23.56 0.50 3.89
CA LEU A 249 -22.53 1.30 4.55
C LEU A 249 -21.13 0.67 4.47
N ASP A 250 -21.05 -0.64 4.21
CA ASP A 250 -19.78 -1.34 3.98
C ASP A 250 -19.18 -1.06 2.58
N ASP A 251 -19.95 -0.45 1.69
CA ASP A 251 -19.45 -0.02 0.39
C ASP A 251 -18.54 1.21 0.56
N VAL A 252 -17.61 1.39 -0.36
CA VAL A 252 -16.72 2.56 -0.38
C VAL A 252 -16.73 3.25 -1.73
N PHE A 253 -16.57 4.57 -1.73
CA PHE A 253 -16.54 5.37 -2.94
C PHE A 253 -15.13 5.87 -3.23
N VAL A 254 -14.77 5.87 -4.50
CA VAL A 254 -13.50 6.42 -4.98
C VAL A 254 -13.78 7.83 -5.48
N VAL A 255 -13.09 8.79 -4.88
CA VAL A 255 -13.29 10.22 -5.14
C VAL A 255 -11.97 10.91 -5.45
N ILE A 256 -12.07 12.01 -6.19
CA ILE A 256 -11.00 13.01 -6.28
C ILE A 256 -11.44 14.19 -5.41
N SER A 257 -10.61 14.56 -4.43
CA SER A 257 -10.88 15.66 -3.50
C SER A 257 -9.60 16.39 -3.15
N SER A 258 -9.70 17.66 -2.75
CA SER A 258 -8.56 18.35 -2.17
C SER A 258 -8.17 17.70 -0.85
N GLY A 259 -6.87 17.54 -0.60
CA GLY A 259 -6.37 17.19 0.74
C GLY A 259 -6.82 18.24 1.75
N ASP A 260 -7.36 17.80 2.89
CA ASP A 260 -7.75 18.63 4.03
C ASP A 260 -6.58 18.75 5.02
#